data_AF-A0A357Y1C2-F1
#
_entry.id   AF-A0A357Y1C2-F1
#
_cell.length_a   1.000
_cell.length_b   1.000
_cell.length_c   1.000
_cell.angle_alpha   90.00
_cell.angle_beta   90.00
_cell.angle_gamma   90.00
#
_symmetry.space_group_name_H-M   'P 1'
#
loop_
_entity.id
_entity.type
_entity.pdbx_description
1 polymer ?
#
loop_
_entity_poly.entity_id
_entity_poly.type
_entity_poly.pdbx_seq_one_letter_code
_entity_poly.pdbx_strand_id
1 'polypeptide(L)'
;RTSCDGQLERGTCRGKPCLSPIPCRNLVADHSDYIQLLRELRALPGVKKVFVRSGIRFDYLMLAHDDFLEELCKYHVSGQLKIAPEHITDRVTHCMGKSDRAVYLSFVKRFQRINEKLGKKQYLVPYFMSSHPGCELSDAVELAEFIRDMGYHPQQVQDFIPTPGTLSTCMWYTGLDPLTGEKVWCAKSYEEKLMQRALMQFWLPKNQPIVRKALRLAHREDLIGYGPKCLVRPEKHTASGTHAAQGKQPAKAKPGVHRNAKAKKKQPPQGKQRRQQRRPKA
;
A
#
# COMPACT_ATOMS: atom_id res chain seq x y z
N ARG A 1 -25.39 -11.98 17.22
CA ARG A 1 -24.96 -12.49 18.57
C ARG A 1 -23.97 -11.54 19.27
N THR A 2 -23.70 -11.70 20.57
CA THR A 2 -22.56 -11.08 21.27
C THR A 2 -21.23 -11.77 20.93
N SER A 3 -20.10 -11.13 21.26
CA SER A 3 -18.75 -11.67 20.97
C SER A 3 -18.43 -12.94 21.77
N CYS A 4 -18.97 -13.04 22.98
CA CYS A 4 -18.95 -14.21 23.84
C CYS A 4 -20.18 -14.19 24.77
N ASP A 5 -20.53 -15.34 25.35
CA ASP A 5 -21.75 -15.46 26.16
C ASP A 5 -21.65 -14.65 27.45
N GLY A 6 -20.45 -14.56 28.04
CA GLY A 6 -20.21 -13.72 29.22
C GLY A 6 -20.45 -12.23 28.99
N GLN A 7 -20.57 -11.75 27.74
CA GLN A 7 -20.95 -10.38 27.46
C GLN A 7 -22.40 -10.07 27.88
N LEU A 8 -23.28 -11.07 27.90
CA LEU A 8 -24.69 -10.92 28.31
C LEU A 8 -24.84 -10.67 29.82
N GLU A 9 -23.92 -11.21 30.62
CA GLU A 9 -23.97 -11.10 32.09
C GLU A 9 -23.29 -9.84 32.62
N ARG A 10 -22.09 -9.54 32.11
CA ARG A 10 -21.19 -8.52 32.67
C ARG A 10 -20.79 -7.43 31.68
N GLY A 11 -21.34 -7.44 30.47
CA GLY A 11 -20.96 -6.53 29.40
C GLY A 11 -19.57 -6.82 28.82
N THR A 12 -18.98 -5.83 28.15
CA THR A 12 -17.66 -5.96 27.52
C THR A 12 -16.53 -5.97 28.55
N CYS A 13 -15.46 -6.72 28.25
CA CYS A 13 -14.30 -6.76 29.12
C CYS A 13 -13.60 -5.40 29.16
N ARG A 14 -13.31 -4.88 30.35
CA ARG A 14 -12.53 -3.64 30.51
C ARG A 14 -11.06 -3.88 30.16
N GLY A 15 -10.50 -3.03 29.30
CA GLY A 15 -9.07 -3.03 28.96
C GLY A 15 -8.56 -4.30 28.26
N LYS A 16 -9.45 -5.17 27.77
CA LYS A 16 -9.05 -6.43 27.11
C LYS A 16 -9.68 -6.54 25.71
N PRO A 17 -8.90 -6.34 24.64
CA PRO A 17 -9.38 -6.59 23.29
C PRO A 17 -9.66 -8.08 23.05
N CYS A 18 -10.69 -8.38 22.25
CA CYS A 18 -11.08 -9.77 21.98
C CYS A 18 -10.22 -10.45 20.91
N LEU A 19 -9.58 -9.68 20.02
CA LEU A 19 -8.92 -10.20 18.81
C LEU A 19 -7.40 -10.05 18.79
N SER A 20 -6.83 -9.18 19.61
CA SER A 20 -5.43 -8.77 19.50
C SER A 20 -4.76 -8.73 20.89
N PRO A 21 -3.45 -8.98 20.97
CA PRO A 21 -2.61 -9.56 19.91
C PRO A 21 -2.97 -11.03 19.66
N ILE A 22 -3.44 -11.71 20.71
CA ILE A 22 -3.90 -13.09 20.66
C ILE A 22 -5.42 -13.09 20.86
N PRO A 23 -6.19 -13.78 19.99
CA PRO A 23 -7.62 -13.91 20.16
C PRO A 23 -8.01 -14.51 21.50
N CYS A 24 -9.05 -13.93 22.12
CA CYS A 24 -9.60 -14.43 23.37
C CYS A 24 -10.18 -15.83 23.16
N ARG A 25 -9.84 -16.78 24.04
CA ARG A 25 -10.37 -18.15 24.00
C ARG A 25 -11.89 -18.27 24.08
N ASN A 26 -12.56 -17.25 24.63
CA ASN A 26 -14.01 -17.21 24.75
C ASN A 26 -14.67 -16.52 23.55
N LEU A 27 -13.89 -15.93 22.63
CA LEU A 27 -14.43 -15.28 21.45
C LEU A 27 -15.06 -16.34 20.56
N VAL A 28 -16.32 -16.14 20.18
CA VAL A 28 -17.00 -17.01 19.24
C VAL A 28 -16.94 -16.36 17.86
N ALA A 29 -16.11 -16.92 16.99
CA ALA A 29 -15.97 -16.48 15.60
C ALA A 29 -17.02 -17.17 14.72
N ASP A 30 -18.07 -16.42 14.40
CA ASP A 30 -19.23 -16.90 13.65
C ASP A 30 -19.70 -15.81 12.68
N HIS A 31 -19.83 -16.18 11.39
CA HIS A 31 -20.31 -15.30 10.33
C HIS A 31 -21.66 -15.73 9.76
N SER A 32 -22.34 -16.71 10.36
CA SER A 32 -23.55 -17.32 9.82
C SER A 32 -24.66 -16.31 9.55
N ASP A 33 -24.93 -15.40 10.50
CA ASP A 33 -25.92 -14.31 10.34
C ASP A 33 -25.61 -13.44 9.11
N TYR A 34 -24.33 -13.11 8.92
CA TYR A 34 -23.91 -12.26 7.81
C TYR A 34 -23.97 -13.00 6.47
N ILE A 35 -23.62 -14.28 6.42
CA ILE A 35 -23.78 -15.14 5.24
C ILE A 35 -25.25 -15.22 4.85
N GLN A 36 -26.13 -15.47 5.83
CA GLN A 36 -27.56 -15.58 5.59
C GLN A 36 -28.12 -14.30 4.98
N LEU A 37 -27.79 -13.14 5.56
CA LEU A 37 -28.18 -11.85 5.02
C LEU A 37 -27.71 -11.67 3.56
N LEU A 38 -26.46 -12.01 3.26
CA LEU A 38 -25.92 -11.90 1.91
C LEU A 38 -26.63 -12.83 0.90
N ARG A 39 -27.06 -14.02 1.35
CA ARG A 39 -27.84 -14.97 0.55
C ARG A 39 -29.25 -14.45 0.29
N GLU A 40 -29.92 -13.93 1.31
CA GLU A 40 -31.25 -13.33 1.21
C GLU A 40 -31.26 -12.15 0.24
N LEU A 41 -30.29 -11.23 0.37
CA LEU A 41 -30.14 -10.09 -0.55
C LEU A 41 -29.92 -10.54 -2.00
N ARG A 42 -29.21 -11.64 -2.22
CA ARG A 42 -28.97 -12.20 -3.56
C ARG A 42 -30.22 -12.86 -4.15
N ALA A 43 -31.14 -13.34 -3.32
CA ALA A 43 -32.38 -13.99 -3.75
C ALA A 43 -33.50 -12.99 -4.11
N LEU A 44 -33.34 -11.70 -3.78
CA LEU A 44 -34.36 -10.68 -4.05
C LEU A 44 -34.60 -10.50 -5.56
N PRO A 45 -35.88 -10.40 -6.00
CA PRO A 45 -36.22 -10.15 -7.39
C PRO A 45 -35.52 -8.88 -7.93
N GLY A 46 -34.91 -9.00 -9.11
CA GLY A 46 -34.20 -7.88 -9.76
C GLY A 46 -32.74 -7.68 -9.31
N VAL A 47 -32.29 -8.32 -8.23
CA VAL A 47 -30.89 -8.25 -7.79
C VAL A 47 -30.04 -9.25 -8.57
N LYS A 48 -29.07 -8.74 -9.35
CA LYS A 48 -28.17 -9.60 -10.14
C LYS A 48 -26.95 -10.07 -9.36
N LYS A 49 -26.35 -9.20 -8.55
CA LYS A 49 -25.11 -9.45 -7.79
C LYS A 49 -25.08 -8.59 -6.54
N VAL A 50 -24.52 -9.14 -5.46
CA VAL A 50 -24.29 -8.45 -4.18
C VAL A 50 -22.79 -8.51 -3.91
N PHE A 51 -22.12 -7.35 -3.82
CA PHE A 51 -20.68 -7.29 -3.62
C PHE A 51 -20.31 -6.59 -2.32
N VAL A 52 -19.32 -7.13 -1.62
CA VAL A 52 -18.74 -6.51 -0.43
C VAL A 52 -17.56 -5.63 -0.84
N ARG A 53 -17.67 -4.32 -0.59
CA ARG A 53 -16.62 -3.33 -0.89
C ARG A 53 -15.96 -2.72 0.35
N SER A 54 -16.41 -3.11 1.54
CA SER A 54 -15.75 -2.77 2.80
C SER A 54 -14.45 -3.58 2.94
N GLY A 55 -13.51 -3.04 3.71
CA GLY A 55 -12.37 -3.83 4.17
C GLY A 55 -12.84 -4.88 5.17
N ILE A 56 -12.28 -6.09 5.10
CA ILE A 56 -12.60 -7.17 6.04
C ILE A 56 -11.41 -7.45 6.97
N ARG A 57 -11.70 -7.66 8.25
CA ARG A 57 -10.74 -8.13 9.26
C ARG A 57 -10.43 -9.60 9.02
N PHE A 58 -9.33 -9.86 8.32
CA PHE A 58 -8.93 -11.21 7.93
C PHE A 58 -8.63 -12.12 9.13
N ASP A 59 -8.21 -11.57 10.26
CA ASP A 59 -7.90 -12.35 11.45
C ASP A 59 -9.14 -12.93 12.12
N TYR A 60 -10.22 -12.16 12.24
CA TYR A 60 -11.50 -12.68 12.69
C TYR A 60 -12.04 -13.77 11.73
N LEU A 61 -11.89 -13.56 10.41
CA LEU A 61 -12.25 -14.58 9.41
C LEU A 61 -11.45 -15.88 9.59
N MET A 62 -10.17 -15.78 9.94
CA MET A 62 -9.30 -16.94 10.09
C MET A 62 -9.59 -17.77 11.34
N LEU A 63 -10.32 -17.20 12.31
CA LEU A 63 -10.77 -17.92 13.51
C LEU A 63 -12.05 -18.72 13.28
N ALA A 64 -12.85 -18.34 12.29
CA ALA A 64 -14.08 -19.06 12.00
C ALA A 64 -13.79 -20.37 11.24
N HIS A 65 -14.48 -21.42 11.66
CA HIS A 65 -14.50 -22.72 11.00
C HIS A 65 -15.60 -22.84 9.94
N ASP A 66 -16.20 -21.71 9.54
CA ASP A 66 -17.28 -21.64 8.57
C ASP A 66 -16.77 -21.50 7.12
N ASP A 67 -17.71 -21.64 6.18
CA ASP A 67 -17.48 -21.48 4.74
C ASP A 67 -17.50 -20.00 4.30
N PHE A 68 -17.39 -19.04 5.22
CA PHE A 68 -17.57 -17.61 4.91
C PHE A 68 -16.66 -17.17 3.77
N LEU A 69 -15.37 -17.49 3.86
CA LEU A 69 -14.40 -17.04 2.86
C LEU A 69 -14.68 -17.67 1.48
N GLU A 70 -15.16 -18.91 1.43
CA GLU A 70 -15.54 -19.56 0.17
C GLU A 70 -16.79 -18.91 -0.44
N GLU A 71 -17.85 -18.67 0.35
CA GLU A 71 -19.05 -17.93 -0.10
C GLU A 71 -18.68 -16.52 -0.58
N LEU A 72 -17.84 -15.82 0.18
CA LEU A 72 -17.37 -14.47 -0.14
C LEU A 72 -16.65 -14.45 -1.49
N CYS A 73 -15.68 -15.33 -1.70
CA CYS A 73 -14.95 -15.42 -2.98
C CYS A 73 -15.90 -15.84 -4.13
N LYS A 74 -16.80 -16.80 -3.87
CA LYS A 74 -17.71 -17.36 -4.88
C LYS A 74 -18.76 -16.38 -5.36
N TYR A 75 -19.27 -15.49 -4.51
CA TYR A 75 -20.41 -14.65 -4.88
C TYR A 75 -20.21 -13.15 -4.64
N HIS A 76 -19.39 -12.76 -3.67
CA HIS A 76 -19.40 -11.40 -3.13
C HIS A 76 -18.14 -10.58 -3.41
N VAL A 77 -17.13 -11.16 -4.06
CA VAL A 77 -15.95 -10.47 -4.57
C VAL A 77 -16.03 -10.34 -6.09
N SER A 78 -16.10 -9.09 -6.57
CA SER A 78 -16.17 -8.78 -8.01
C SER A 78 -14.82 -8.87 -8.73
N GLY A 79 -13.71 -8.85 -7.98
CA GLY A 79 -12.36 -8.96 -8.51
C GLY A 79 -11.28 -8.55 -7.50
N GLN A 80 -11.56 -7.56 -6.66
CA GLN A 80 -10.63 -7.12 -5.62
C GLN A 80 -11.28 -7.26 -4.24
N LEU A 81 -10.52 -7.82 -3.29
CA LEU A 81 -10.91 -7.87 -1.89
C LEU A 81 -9.99 -6.95 -1.08
N LYS A 82 -10.61 -5.96 -0.46
CA LYS A 82 -9.96 -4.98 0.39
C LYS A 82 -9.66 -5.59 1.76
N ILE A 83 -8.40 -5.52 2.18
CA ILE A 83 -7.97 -6.04 3.49
C ILE A 83 -7.07 -5.03 4.18
N ALA A 84 -7.10 -5.03 5.51
CA ALA A 84 -6.48 -4.00 6.33
C ALA A 84 -5.45 -4.61 7.29
N PRO A 85 -4.27 -5.06 6.79
CA PRO A 85 -3.15 -5.42 7.64
C PRO A 85 -2.59 -4.20 8.38
N GLU A 86 -2.69 -3.01 7.77
CA GLU A 86 -2.18 -1.72 8.26
C GLU A 86 -0.66 -1.65 8.36
N HIS A 87 -0.02 -2.64 9.00
CA HIS A 87 1.43 -2.78 9.12
C HIS A 87 1.82 -4.27 9.08
N ILE A 88 3.12 -4.57 9.05
CA ILE A 88 3.65 -5.96 9.06
C ILE A 88 4.56 -6.29 10.24
N THR A 89 5.15 -5.29 10.88
CA THR A 89 5.94 -5.49 12.09
C THR A 89 5.04 -5.67 13.30
N ASP A 90 5.28 -6.75 14.07
CA ASP A 90 4.42 -7.14 15.19
C ASP A 90 4.33 -6.05 16.28
N ARG A 91 5.44 -5.35 16.57
CA ARG A 91 5.45 -4.20 17.48
C ARG A 91 4.41 -3.13 17.11
N VAL A 92 4.32 -2.81 15.81
CA VAL A 92 3.40 -1.79 15.32
C VAL A 92 1.97 -2.33 15.30
N THR A 93 1.77 -3.56 14.81
CA THR A 93 0.42 -4.15 14.77
C THR A 93 -0.18 -4.36 16.16
N HIS A 94 0.64 -4.65 17.17
CA HIS A 94 0.21 -4.71 18.58
C HIS A 94 -0.29 -3.35 19.06
N CYS A 95 0.45 -2.27 18.81
CA CYS A 95 -0.02 -0.90 19.09
C CYS A 95 -1.32 -0.55 18.35
N MET A 96 -1.57 -1.17 17.18
CA MET A 96 -2.80 -0.97 16.38
C MET A 96 -3.97 -1.86 16.82
N GLY A 97 -3.80 -2.78 17.77
CA GLY A 97 -4.84 -3.78 18.08
C GLY A 97 -5.11 -4.75 16.91
N LYS A 98 -4.06 -5.08 16.16
CA LYS A 98 -4.08 -5.99 15.01
C LYS A 98 -3.33 -7.28 15.34
N SER A 99 -3.49 -8.25 14.45
CA SER A 99 -2.78 -9.54 14.50
C SER A 99 -1.45 -9.47 13.76
N ASP A 100 -0.63 -10.47 14.00
CA ASP A 100 0.74 -10.58 13.51
C ASP A 100 0.79 -10.90 12.01
N ARG A 101 1.97 -10.66 11.40
CA ARG A 101 2.23 -10.93 9.97
C ARG A 101 1.89 -12.36 9.55
N ALA A 102 2.11 -13.33 10.43
CA ALA A 102 1.85 -14.75 10.15
C ALA A 102 0.37 -15.01 9.83
N VAL A 103 -0.55 -14.34 10.53
CA VAL A 103 -2.01 -14.47 10.31
C VAL A 103 -2.37 -13.91 8.94
N TYR A 104 -1.81 -12.75 8.56
CA TYR A 104 -1.98 -12.17 7.24
C TYR A 104 -1.50 -13.13 6.14
N LEU A 105 -0.28 -13.68 6.25
CA LEU A 105 0.26 -14.60 5.24
C LEU A 105 -0.56 -15.89 5.13
N SER A 106 -1.07 -16.41 6.26
CA SER A 106 -1.97 -17.57 6.28
C SER A 106 -3.28 -17.27 5.54
N PHE A 107 -3.86 -16.09 5.77
CA PHE A 107 -5.04 -15.62 5.05
C PHE A 107 -4.79 -15.51 3.54
N VAL A 108 -3.67 -14.90 3.12
CA VAL A 108 -3.30 -14.79 1.69
C VAL A 108 -3.26 -16.19 1.03
N LYS A 109 -2.61 -17.16 1.69
CA LYS A 109 -2.54 -18.55 1.20
C LYS A 109 -3.92 -19.22 1.14
N ARG A 110 -4.80 -18.98 2.11
CA ARG A 110 -6.18 -19.53 2.11
C ARG A 110 -7.00 -18.92 0.97
N PHE A 111 -6.90 -17.61 0.78
CA PHE A 111 -7.60 -16.88 -0.30
C PHE A 111 -7.16 -17.33 -1.70
N GLN A 112 -5.86 -17.52 -1.91
CA GLN A 112 -5.31 -18.02 -3.18
C GLN A 112 -5.83 -19.42 -3.52
N ARG A 113 -5.74 -20.35 -2.57
CA ARG A 113 -6.24 -21.73 -2.73
C ARG A 113 -7.74 -21.78 -3.10
N ILE A 114 -8.56 -20.96 -2.44
CA ILE A 114 -10.00 -20.88 -2.74
C ILE A 114 -10.22 -20.32 -4.15
N ASN A 115 -9.47 -19.29 -4.56
CA ASN A 115 -9.58 -18.73 -5.91
C ASN A 115 -9.17 -19.73 -7.00
N GLU A 116 -8.10 -20.49 -6.78
CA GLU A 116 -7.67 -21.58 -7.66
C GLU A 116 -8.76 -22.64 -7.80
N LYS A 117 -9.34 -23.11 -6.68
CA LYS A 117 -10.46 -24.07 -6.66
C LYS A 117 -11.68 -23.54 -7.43
N LEU A 118 -11.99 -22.25 -7.30
CA LEU A 118 -13.15 -21.62 -7.95
C LEU A 118 -12.87 -21.16 -9.39
N GLY A 119 -11.63 -21.28 -9.89
CA GLY A 119 -11.23 -20.77 -11.20
C GLY A 119 -11.35 -19.25 -11.33
N LYS A 120 -11.23 -18.51 -10.22
CA LYS A 120 -11.42 -17.05 -10.19
C LYS A 120 -10.08 -16.30 -10.15
N LYS A 121 -10.03 -15.17 -10.84
CA LYS A 121 -8.91 -14.23 -10.82
C LYS A 121 -9.25 -13.05 -9.92
N GLN A 122 -9.16 -13.25 -8.61
CA GLN A 122 -9.36 -12.19 -7.62
C GLN A 122 -8.04 -11.83 -6.93
N TYR A 123 -7.93 -10.58 -6.49
CA TYR A 123 -6.71 -10.03 -5.92
C TYR A 123 -6.98 -9.35 -4.59
N LEU A 124 -6.03 -9.45 -3.67
CA LEU A 124 -6.06 -8.74 -2.41
C LEU A 124 -5.52 -7.32 -2.61
N VAL A 125 -6.20 -6.34 -2.02
CA VAL A 125 -5.76 -4.94 -1.98
C VAL A 125 -5.50 -4.58 -0.53
N PRO A 126 -4.23 -4.67 -0.07
CA PRO A 126 -3.87 -4.34 1.30
C PRO A 126 -3.84 -2.82 1.51
N TYR A 127 -4.40 -2.38 2.64
CA TYR A 127 -4.23 -1.03 3.15
C TYR A 127 -3.08 -1.01 4.16
N PHE A 128 -2.10 -0.15 3.91
CA PHE A 128 -0.96 0.10 4.79
C PHE A 128 -0.97 1.54 5.28
N MET A 129 -0.50 1.73 6.51
CA MET A 129 -0.44 3.01 7.21
C MET A 129 1.00 3.37 7.58
N SER A 130 1.42 4.62 7.32
CA SER A 130 2.68 5.18 7.83
C SER A 130 2.47 5.89 9.15
N SER A 131 3.56 6.05 9.90
CA SER A 131 3.67 6.98 11.02
C SER A 131 2.71 6.69 12.19
N HIS A 132 2.15 5.48 12.25
CA HIS A 132 1.38 5.05 13.41
C HIS A 132 2.28 5.05 14.67
N PRO A 133 1.77 5.37 15.87
CA PRO A 133 2.49 5.13 17.12
C PRO A 133 3.13 3.73 17.18
N GLY A 134 4.38 3.67 17.59
CA GLY A 134 5.19 2.45 17.66
C GLY A 134 5.92 2.12 16.35
N CYS A 135 5.61 2.78 15.22
CA CYS A 135 6.28 2.57 13.94
C CYS A 135 7.55 3.42 13.84
N GLU A 136 8.71 2.83 14.07
CA GLU A 136 10.01 3.48 13.88
C GLU A 136 10.46 3.44 12.40
N LEU A 137 11.56 4.12 12.08
CA LEU A 137 12.09 4.14 10.71
C LEU A 137 12.47 2.74 10.22
N SER A 138 12.99 1.88 11.10
CA SER A 138 13.31 0.47 10.79
C SER A 138 12.07 -0.33 10.37
N ASP A 139 10.93 -0.10 11.03
CA ASP A 139 9.67 -0.78 10.75
C ASP A 139 9.12 -0.35 9.38
N ALA A 140 9.26 0.94 9.06
CA ALA A 140 8.89 1.46 7.74
C ALA A 140 9.78 0.89 6.63
N VAL A 141 11.06 0.64 6.91
CA VAL A 141 11.96 -0.06 5.96
C VAL A 141 11.53 -1.51 5.78
N GLU A 142 11.24 -2.23 6.87
CA GLU A 142 10.75 -3.62 6.79
C GLU A 142 9.45 -3.72 5.98
N LEU A 143 8.53 -2.77 6.18
CA LEU A 143 7.30 -2.69 5.41
C LEU A 143 7.57 -2.42 3.92
N ALA A 144 8.54 -1.56 3.59
CA ALA A 144 8.92 -1.31 2.21
C ALA A 144 9.52 -2.56 1.53
N GLU A 145 10.35 -3.32 2.24
CA GLU A 145 10.86 -4.62 1.75
C GLU A 145 9.74 -5.63 1.52
N PHE A 146 8.75 -5.66 2.42
CA PHE A 146 7.58 -6.52 2.28
C PHE A 146 6.74 -6.15 1.05
N ILE A 147 6.50 -4.86 0.83
CA ILE A 147 5.77 -4.35 -0.34
C ILE A 147 6.51 -4.71 -1.64
N ARG A 148 7.84 -4.55 -1.67
CA ARG A 148 8.71 -4.98 -2.78
C ARG A 148 8.52 -6.45 -3.08
N ASP A 149 8.64 -7.30 -2.07
CA ASP A 149 8.57 -8.77 -2.24
C ASP A 149 7.18 -9.26 -2.63
N MET A 150 6.13 -8.52 -2.28
CA MET A 150 4.76 -8.77 -2.75
C MET A 150 4.57 -8.42 -4.25
N GLY A 151 5.46 -7.63 -4.84
CA GLY A 151 5.28 -7.09 -6.20
C GLY A 151 4.11 -6.12 -6.31
N TYR A 152 3.73 -5.50 -5.19
CA TYR A 152 2.60 -4.58 -5.10
C TYR A 152 3.08 -3.12 -5.04
N HIS A 153 2.37 -2.23 -5.73
CA HIS A 153 2.67 -0.80 -5.72
C HIS A 153 1.47 -0.02 -5.15
N PRO A 154 1.41 0.19 -3.81
CA PRO A 154 0.31 0.94 -3.19
C PRO A 154 0.21 2.37 -3.72
N GLN A 155 -0.87 2.66 -4.45
CA GLN A 155 -1.15 4.01 -4.93
C GLN A 155 -1.66 4.91 -3.80
N GLN A 156 -2.48 4.35 -2.92
CA GLN A 156 -3.05 5.04 -1.77
C GLN A 156 -2.32 4.59 -0.53
N VAL A 157 -1.55 5.51 0.04
CA VAL A 157 -0.88 5.35 1.32
C VAL A 157 -1.49 6.34 2.29
N GLN A 158 -1.99 5.82 3.41
CA GLN A 158 -2.56 6.62 4.48
C GLN A 158 -1.47 6.92 5.50
N ASP A 159 -1.34 8.20 5.85
CA ASP A 159 -0.51 8.58 6.99
C ASP A 159 -1.36 8.63 8.25
N PHE A 160 -0.78 8.29 9.40
CA PHE A 160 -1.47 8.41 10.67
C PHE A 160 -1.74 9.89 10.99
N ILE A 161 -3.02 10.18 11.17
CA ILE A 161 -3.52 11.48 11.60
C ILE A 161 -4.17 11.29 12.99
N PRO A 162 -3.68 11.99 14.03
CA PRO A 162 -4.22 11.85 15.38
C PRO A 162 -5.69 12.29 15.38
N THR A 163 -6.58 11.30 15.42
CA THR A 163 -8.03 11.48 15.45
C THR A 163 -8.50 11.38 16.90
N PRO A 164 -9.19 12.39 17.46
CA PRO A 164 -9.66 12.38 18.84
C PRO A 164 -10.48 11.12 19.18
N GLY A 165 -10.40 10.66 20.43
CA GLY A 165 -11.16 9.51 20.93
C GLY A 165 -10.58 8.14 20.58
N THR A 166 -9.34 8.07 20.11
CA THR A 166 -8.66 6.79 19.79
C THR A 166 -7.47 6.53 20.70
N LEU A 167 -7.18 5.25 20.97
CA LEU A 167 -6.00 4.83 21.74
C LEU A 167 -4.70 5.29 21.07
N SER A 168 -4.61 5.16 19.74
CA SER A 168 -3.47 5.64 18.96
C SER A 168 -3.21 7.13 19.14
N THR A 169 -4.26 7.97 19.22
CA THR A 169 -4.09 9.40 19.49
C THR A 169 -3.60 9.63 20.92
N CYS A 170 -4.08 8.87 21.90
CA CYS A 170 -3.54 8.91 23.26
C CYS A 170 -2.05 8.58 23.26
N MET A 171 -1.65 7.45 22.67
CA MET A 171 -0.25 7.05 22.49
C MET A 171 0.58 8.14 21.81
N TRP A 172 0.03 8.73 20.74
CA TRP A 172 0.69 9.80 20.03
C TRP A 172 0.96 11.00 20.93
N TYR A 173 -0.02 11.46 21.73
CA TYR A 173 0.16 12.61 22.62
C TYR A 173 1.01 12.33 23.85
N THR A 174 0.84 11.18 24.49
CA THR A 174 1.49 10.85 25.77
C THR A 174 2.86 10.18 25.60
N GLY A 175 3.10 9.55 24.45
CA GLY A 175 4.25 8.66 24.25
C GLY A 175 4.14 7.36 25.07
N LEU A 176 2.94 7.00 25.53
CA LEU A 176 2.68 5.81 26.35
C LEU A 176 1.48 5.02 25.80
N ASP A 177 1.57 3.71 25.81
CA ASP A 177 0.39 2.85 25.65
C ASP A 177 -0.51 3.03 26.89
N PRO A 178 -1.76 3.51 26.74
CA PRO A 178 -2.64 3.79 27.87
C PRO A 178 -3.16 2.52 28.58
N LEU A 179 -3.00 1.33 27.98
CA LEU A 179 -3.42 0.06 28.56
C LEU A 179 -2.28 -0.65 29.29
N THR A 180 -1.05 -0.57 28.77
CA THR A 180 0.12 -1.26 29.36
C THR A 180 1.03 -0.34 30.17
N GLY A 181 0.99 0.97 29.88
CA GLY A 181 1.92 1.96 30.46
C GLY A 181 3.30 1.97 29.79
N GLU A 182 3.53 1.16 28.77
CA GLU A 182 4.81 1.07 28.07
C GLU A 182 5.08 2.31 27.20
N LYS A 183 6.35 2.66 27.02
CA LYS A 183 6.75 3.77 26.15
C LYS A 183 6.55 3.42 24.68
N VAL A 184 5.94 4.35 23.94
CA VAL A 184 5.63 4.21 22.52
C VAL A 184 6.29 5.36 21.76
N TRP A 185 7.21 5.03 20.86
CA TRP A 185 7.81 6.02 19.96
C TRP A 185 6.77 6.54 18.97
N CYS A 186 6.82 7.83 18.64
CA CYS A 186 5.88 8.44 17.69
C CYS A 186 6.58 9.41 16.75
N ALA A 187 6.35 9.27 15.44
CA ALA A 187 6.79 10.25 14.45
C ALA A 187 6.02 11.57 14.64
N LYS A 188 6.75 12.64 14.94
CA LYS A 188 6.18 13.97 15.22
C LYS A 188 6.57 14.99 14.18
N SER A 189 7.80 14.93 13.68
CA SER A 189 8.27 15.87 12.67
C SER A 189 7.68 15.55 11.31
N TYR A 190 7.55 16.59 10.48
CA TYR A 190 7.17 16.44 9.08
C TYR A 190 8.13 15.51 8.34
N GLU A 191 9.43 15.62 8.63
CA GLU A 191 10.47 14.86 7.95
C GLU A 191 10.38 13.34 8.25
N GLU A 192 10.20 12.95 9.51
CA GLU A 192 10.01 11.54 9.88
C GLU A 192 8.81 10.92 9.17
N LYS A 193 7.67 11.62 9.20
CA LYS A 193 6.44 11.16 8.52
C LYS A 193 6.62 11.07 7.02
N LEU A 194 7.30 12.06 6.42
CA LEU A 194 7.59 12.07 5.00
C LEU A 194 8.49 10.89 4.60
N MET A 195 9.50 10.55 5.41
CA MET A 195 10.38 9.41 5.17
C MET A 195 9.62 8.08 5.17
N GLN A 196 8.79 7.83 6.20
CA GLN A 196 8.00 6.59 6.28
C GLN A 196 7.01 6.47 5.12
N ARG A 197 6.32 7.57 4.78
CA ARG A 197 5.42 7.60 3.62
C ARG A 197 6.16 7.37 2.30
N ALA A 198 7.34 7.96 2.14
CA ALA A 198 8.16 7.80 0.94
C ALA A 198 8.65 6.35 0.77
N LEU A 199 9.01 5.68 1.87
CA LEU A 199 9.41 4.27 1.88
C LEU A 199 8.30 3.35 1.36
N MET A 200 7.02 3.57 1.72
CA MET A 200 5.91 2.80 1.14
C MET A 200 5.66 3.07 -0.35
N GLN A 201 6.22 4.15 -0.90
CA GLN A 201 6.09 4.52 -2.31
C GLN A 201 7.46 4.66 -2.98
N PHE A 202 8.38 3.75 -2.64
CA PHE A 202 9.79 3.84 -3.02
C PHE A 202 10.05 3.90 -4.53
N TRP A 203 9.16 3.32 -5.34
CA TRP A 203 9.30 3.29 -6.80
C TRP A 203 9.03 4.65 -7.46
N LEU A 204 8.39 5.59 -6.75
CA LEU A 204 8.09 6.90 -7.32
C LEU A 204 9.39 7.73 -7.44
N PRO A 205 9.75 8.23 -8.64
CA PRO A 205 10.99 9.00 -8.83
C PRO A 205 11.16 10.18 -7.88
N LYS A 206 10.06 10.89 -7.57
CA LYS A 206 10.03 12.02 -6.63
C LYS A 206 10.41 11.65 -5.19
N ASN A 207 10.20 10.38 -4.80
CA ASN A 207 10.48 9.91 -3.44
C ASN A 207 11.92 9.40 -3.28
N GLN A 208 12.62 9.10 -4.38
CA GLN A 208 13.95 8.46 -4.32
C GLN A 208 14.98 9.18 -3.45
N PRO A 209 15.10 10.53 -3.48
CA PRO A 209 16.03 11.24 -2.60
C PRO A 209 15.70 11.03 -1.11
N ILE A 210 14.41 11.06 -0.77
CA ILE A 210 13.92 10.87 0.60
C ILE A 210 14.15 9.43 1.04
N VAL A 211 13.89 8.45 0.17
CA VAL A 211 14.13 7.04 0.43
C VAL A 211 15.61 6.77 0.68
N ARG A 212 16.51 7.33 -0.13
CA ARG A 212 17.97 7.21 0.11
C ARG A 212 18.37 7.82 1.44
N LYS A 213 17.83 8.99 1.80
CA LYS A 213 18.07 9.61 3.12
C LYS A 213 17.59 8.70 4.25
N ALA A 214 16.36 8.18 4.16
CA ALA A 214 15.77 7.28 5.13
C ALA A 214 16.61 6.00 5.31
N LEU A 215 17.07 5.39 4.22
CA LEU A 215 17.89 4.18 4.26
C LEU A 215 19.26 4.42 4.91
N ARG A 216 19.92 5.55 4.62
CA ARG A 216 21.18 5.93 5.29
C ARG A 216 20.99 6.16 6.79
N LEU A 217 19.90 6.82 7.19
CA LEU A 217 19.56 7.02 8.61
C LEU A 217 19.22 5.71 9.33
N ALA A 218 18.64 4.74 8.61
CA ALA A 218 18.33 3.41 9.13
C ALA A 218 19.51 2.43 9.04
N HIS A 219 20.69 2.86 8.53
CA HIS A 219 21.85 2.00 8.27
C HIS A 219 21.52 0.79 7.37
N ARG A 220 20.70 1.01 6.34
CA ARG A 220 20.23 0.03 5.35
C ARG A 220 20.61 0.39 3.93
N GLU A 221 21.86 0.83 3.73
CA GLU A 221 22.41 1.13 2.42
C GLU A 221 22.49 -0.10 1.49
N ASP A 222 22.41 -1.32 2.04
CA ASP A 222 22.25 -2.57 1.29
C ASP A 222 21.02 -2.56 0.36
N LEU A 223 20.00 -1.77 0.71
CA LEU A 223 18.78 -1.60 -0.09
C LEU A 223 18.94 -0.54 -1.20
N ILE A 224 20.11 0.08 -1.34
CA ILE A 224 20.44 1.04 -2.40
C ILE A 224 21.30 0.34 -3.45
N GLY A 225 20.76 0.13 -4.65
CA GLY A 225 21.50 -0.58 -5.70
C GLY A 225 20.67 -0.93 -6.92
N TYR A 226 21.17 -1.88 -7.70
CA TYR A 226 20.54 -2.38 -8.93
C TYR A 226 20.01 -3.81 -8.79
N GLY A 227 20.20 -4.44 -7.63
CA GLY A 227 19.75 -5.80 -7.36
C GLY A 227 18.23 -5.89 -7.20
N PRO A 228 17.65 -7.10 -7.32
CA PRO A 228 16.21 -7.33 -7.18
C PRO A 228 15.68 -7.04 -5.77
N LYS A 229 16.56 -7.02 -4.77
CA LYS A 229 16.25 -6.68 -3.37
C LYS A 229 16.45 -5.20 -3.05
N CYS A 230 16.96 -4.38 -3.97
CA CYS A 230 17.11 -2.96 -3.71
C CYS A 230 15.75 -2.24 -3.80
N LEU A 231 15.53 -1.26 -2.93
CA LEU A 231 14.33 -0.40 -2.97
C LEU A 231 14.53 0.81 -3.91
N VAL A 232 15.75 1.33 -3.97
CA VAL A 232 16.05 2.54 -4.76
C VAL A 232 17.41 2.42 -5.44
N ARG A 233 17.55 3.08 -6.59
CA ARG A 233 18.84 3.16 -7.29
C ARG A 233 19.79 4.16 -6.60
N PRO A 234 21.11 3.95 -6.74
CA PRO A 234 22.09 4.93 -6.31
C PRO A 234 21.85 6.30 -6.93
N GLU A 235 22.34 7.34 -6.27
CA GLU A 235 22.35 8.69 -6.82
C GLU A 235 23.07 8.66 -8.18
N LYS A 236 22.44 9.21 -9.22
CA LYS A 236 23.16 9.44 -10.47
C LYS A 236 24.18 10.52 -10.16
N HIS A 237 25.46 10.15 -10.04
CA HIS A 237 26.52 11.13 -10.19
C HIS A 237 26.36 11.70 -11.60
N THR A 238 25.81 12.90 -11.73
CA THR A 238 26.00 13.69 -12.93
C THR A 238 27.50 13.86 -13.04
N ALA A 239 28.14 13.06 -13.89
CA ALA A 239 29.50 13.32 -14.30
C ALA A 239 29.49 14.78 -14.77
N SER A 240 30.19 15.64 -14.03
CA SER A 240 30.59 16.95 -14.50
C SER A 240 31.48 16.72 -15.71
N GLY A 241 30.85 16.61 -16.87
CA GLY A 241 31.51 16.40 -18.16
C GLY A 241 32.21 17.68 -18.59
N THR A 242 33.36 17.98 -17.99
CA THR A 242 34.43 18.71 -18.66
C THR A 242 34.92 17.83 -19.80
N HIS A 243 34.28 17.93 -20.98
CA HIS A 243 34.89 17.44 -22.20
C HIS A 243 35.99 18.41 -22.61
N ALA A 244 37.20 18.12 -22.13
CA ALA A 244 38.43 18.62 -22.70
C ALA A 244 38.46 18.27 -24.20
N ALA A 245 38.64 19.29 -25.03
CA ALA A 245 38.87 19.15 -26.45
C ALA A 245 40.14 18.34 -26.70
N GLN A 246 40.02 17.17 -27.34
CA GLN A 246 41.15 16.45 -27.89
C GLN A 246 40.89 16.08 -29.35
N GLY A 247 41.66 16.74 -30.23
CA GLY A 247 42.28 16.16 -31.43
C GLY A 247 41.36 15.67 -32.56
N LYS A 248 41.04 16.55 -33.51
CA LYS A 248 40.73 16.13 -34.89
C LYS A 248 42.02 16.09 -35.71
N GLN A 249 42.36 14.93 -36.27
CA GLN A 249 43.21 14.81 -37.45
C GLN A 249 42.39 14.31 -38.66
N PRO A 250 42.76 14.68 -39.90
CA PRO A 250 41.85 14.70 -41.04
C PRO A 250 41.90 13.41 -41.87
N ALA A 251 40.75 12.99 -42.38
CA ALA A 251 40.64 11.88 -43.33
C ALA A 251 40.81 12.37 -44.79
N LYS A 252 41.61 11.61 -45.55
CA LYS A 252 42.01 11.83 -46.95
C LYS A 252 40.84 11.77 -47.95
N ALA A 253 40.98 12.54 -49.03
CA ALA A 253 40.04 12.67 -50.15
C ALA A 253 40.36 11.66 -51.28
N LYS A 254 39.37 11.04 -51.96
CA LYS A 254 38.81 11.30 -53.33
C LYS A 254 38.66 9.93 -54.07
N PRO A 255 38.02 9.80 -55.27
CA PRO A 255 37.13 10.69 -56.03
C PRO A 255 35.82 10.00 -56.54
N GLY A 256 34.74 10.74 -56.81
CA GLY A 256 34.29 11.06 -58.18
C GLY A 256 32.75 10.88 -58.27
N VAL A 257 31.95 11.44 -59.19
CA VAL A 257 32.05 12.32 -60.36
C VAL A 257 30.59 12.83 -60.58
N HIS A 258 30.42 14.11 -60.93
CA HIS A 258 29.34 14.77 -61.71
C HIS A 258 27.88 14.21 -61.70
N ARG A 259 26.79 15.01 -61.57
CA ARG A 259 26.43 16.20 -62.36
C ARG A 259 25.10 16.83 -61.86
N ASN A 260 25.03 18.16 -61.90
CA ASN A 260 23.91 19.10 -62.10
C ASN A 260 22.45 18.68 -61.79
N ALA A 261 21.73 19.51 -61.02
CA ALA A 261 20.92 20.62 -61.58
C ALA A 261 20.13 21.43 -60.52
N LYS A 262 20.21 22.76 -60.70
CA LYS A 262 19.30 23.87 -60.31
C LYS A 262 17.98 23.52 -59.58
N ALA A 263 17.66 24.26 -58.51
CA ALA A 263 16.75 25.43 -58.57
C ALA A 263 16.11 25.84 -57.21
N LYS A 264 16.15 27.16 -56.98
CA LYS A 264 15.12 28.04 -56.36
C LYS A 264 14.83 27.99 -54.84
N LYS A 265 15.25 29.08 -54.20
CA LYS A 265 14.64 29.76 -53.04
C LYS A 265 13.10 29.84 -53.13
N LYS A 266 12.42 29.70 -51.99
CA LYS A 266 11.32 30.60 -51.57
C LYS A 266 11.09 30.56 -50.05
N GLN A 267 10.91 31.76 -49.50
CA GLN A 267 10.60 32.11 -48.11
C GLN A 267 9.16 31.72 -47.69
N PRO A 268 8.84 31.73 -46.37
CA PRO A 268 7.52 31.37 -45.85
C PRO A 268 6.55 32.55 -45.84
N PRO A 269 5.22 32.32 -45.91
CA PRO A 269 4.25 33.38 -45.66
C PRO A 269 3.74 33.37 -44.20
N GLN A 270 3.64 34.58 -43.64
CA GLN A 270 2.93 34.94 -42.42
C GLN A 270 1.42 35.15 -42.67
N GLY A 271 0.63 35.00 -41.59
CA GLY A 271 -0.69 35.62 -41.40
C GLY A 271 -1.86 34.63 -41.55
N LYS A 272 -2.97 34.68 -40.79
CA LYS A 272 -3.53 35.65 -39.83
C LYS A 272 -4.60 34.94 -38.95
N GLN A 273 -4.91 35.59 -37.83
CA GLN A 273 -5.97 35.33 -36.85
C GLN A 273 -7.38 35.11 -37.44
N ARG A 274 -8.23 34.28 -36.78
CA ARG A 274 -9.49 34.74 -36.15
C ARG A 274 -10.30 33.64 -35.42
N ARG A 275 -10.71 34.02 -34.20
CA ARG A 275 -12.01 33.87 -33.50
C ARG A 275 -12.60 32.49 -33.12
N GLN A 276 -12.67 32.35 -31.79
CA GLN A 276 -13.68 31.70 -30.95
C GLN A 276 -15.09 31.56 -31.55
N GLN A 277 -15.68 30.37 -31.36
CA GLN A 277 -17.10 30.20 -31.07
C GLN A 277 -17.32 29.09 -30.04
N ARG A 278 -18.09 29.45 -29.00
CA ARG A 278 -18.61 28.59 -27.94
C ARG A 278 -19.61 27.58 -28.51
N ARG A 279 -19.68 26.38 -27.93
CA ARG A 279 -20.87 25.51 -28.00
C ARG A 279 -21.38 25.21 -26.58
N PRO A 280 -22.71 25.13 -26.39
CA PRO A 280 -23.32 24.95 -25.07
C PRO A 280 -23.45 23.47 -24.69
N LYS A 281 -23.62 23.26 -23.38
CA LYS A 281 -23.93 21.99 -22.72
C LYS A 281 -25.31 21.48 -23.12
N ALA A 282 -25.40 20.17 -23.26
CA ALA A 282 -26.54 19.33 -22.88
C ALA A 282 -25.97 18.20 -22.02
#